data_AF-A0A662GQ08-F1
#
_entry.id   AF-A0A662GQ08-F1
#
_cell.length_a   1.000
_cell.length_b   1.000
_cell.length_c   1.000
_cell.angle_alpha   90.00
_cell.angle_beta   90.00
_cell.angle_gamma   90.00
#
_symmetry.space_group_name_H-M   'P 1'
#
loop_
_entity.id
_entity.type
_entity.pdbx_description
1 polymer ?
#
loop_
_entity_poly.entity_id
_entity_poly.type
_entity_poly.pdbx_seq_one_letter_code
_entity_poly.pdbx_strand_id
1 'polypeptide(L)'
;MLKVSDDIPLIGHVAFGIIDRGTNLLQLRPSSLCPLSCIFCSVDAGPKSRFRRTEFIVDLDYMLEYVKIIAEYKAVKDLQIHIDAAGDPLTYPRIVDLIFCLSELKNIKVISLETHGALLNYKLLDEMDEAGLSRLNLSIDTLDPQLAKYLSGSKWFDLPKVLEFAEYIAENLKMDLLIAPVWIPGVNDEDMPRIIKFAKKIGAGKKWPPLGIQKYEVHRYGRKPKGVKPMTWYKFYQTLKKWEKAYNVKLVLNPRDFGIYKVKPLPLIFKKGQKISAKVIGWGWHKNEWLGVAKDRIVAIIGAKGEPPVGSKVKVEIVRNKNNIYVGVLG
;
A
#
# COMPACT_ATOMS: atom_id res chain seq x y z
N MET A 1 5.80 18.35 -4.04
CA MET A 1 5.24 17.12 -4.65
C MET A 1 5.83 17.02 -6.04
N LEU A 2 6.39 15.86 -6.39
CA LEU A 2 6.93 15.57 -7.71
C LEU A 2 5.82 14.88 -8.53
N LYS A 3 5.48 15.48 -9.68
CA LYS A 3 4.63 14.82 -10.67
C LYS A 3 5.50 13.83 -11.44
N VAL A 4 5.09 12.58 -11.46
CA VAL A 4 5.76 11.49 -12.18
C VAL A 4 5.03 11.33 -13.51
N SER A 5 5.63 11.91 -14.53
CA SER A 5 5.28 11.79 -15.95
C SER A 5 6.58 11.59 -16.74
N ASP A 6 6.50 11.42 -18.05
CA ASP A 6 7.56 11.44 -19.08
C ASP A 6 9.03 11.45 -18.57
N ASP A 7 9.81 10.44 -18.97
CA ASP A 7 11.21 10.17 -18.60
C ASP A 7 11.48 9.62 -17.19
N ILE A 8 10.46 9.43 -16.34
CA ILE A 8 10.61 8.84 -15.00
C ILE A 8 9.98 7.44 -14.97
N PRO A 9 10.78 6.35 -14.96
CA PRO A 9 10.25 5.00 -14.93
C PRO A 9 9.32 4.72 -13.73
N LEU A 10 8.29 3.90 -13.94
CA LEU A 10 7.38 3.48 -12.86
C LEU A 10 7.83 2.20 -12.14
N ILE A 11 9.02 1.69 -12.46
CA ILE A 11 9.59 0.48 -11.86
C ILE A 11 10.93 0.86 -11.24
N GLY A 12 11.19 0.44 -10.01
CA GLY A 12 12.45 0.75 -9.34
C GLY A 12 12.33 1.24 -7.91
N HIS A 13 11.17 1.79 -7.56
CA HIS A 13 10.98 2.53 -6.33
C HIS A 13 9.83 1.95 -5.49
N VAL A 14 9.93 2.11 -4.17
CA VAL A 14 8.89 1.61 -3.25
C VAL A 14 7.75 2.61 -3.04
N ALA A 15 7.98 3.91 -3.20
CA ALA A 15 6.99 4.92 -2.82
C ALA A 15 5.90 5.19 -3.87
N PHE A 16 6.15 4.90 -5.14
CA PHE A 16 5.26 5.19 -6.27
C PHE A 16 5.50 4.19 -7.41
N GLY A 17 4.60 4.16 -8.39
CA GLY A 17 4.71 3.32 -9.58
C GLY A 17 4.17 1.91 -9.35
N ILE A 18 4.83 0.91 -9.93
CA ILE A 18 4.36 -0.49 -9.96
C ILE A 18 5.39 -1.41 -9.31
N ILE A 19 4.92 -2.24 -8.39
CA ILE A 19 5.74 -3.27 -7.74
C ILE A 19 5.22 -4.66 -8.15
N ASP A 20 6.09 -5.43 -8.80
CA ASP A 20 5.86 -6.84 -9.10
C ASP A 20 6.65 -7.73 -8.13
N ARG A 21 5.93 -8.66 -7.48
CA ARG A 21 6.51 -9.63 -6.54
C ARG A 21 6.56 -11.06 -7.11
N GLY A 22 6.37 -11.22 -8.41
CA GLY A 22 6.37 -12.53 -9.07
C GLY A 22 5.06 -13.29 -8.88
N THR A 23 3.95 -12.57 -8.78
CA THR A 23 2.60 -13.11 -8.65
C THR A 23 1.69 -12.57 -9.74
N ASN A 24 0.50 -13.15 -9.92
CA ASN A 24 -0.54 -12.56 -10.77
C ASN A 24 -1.09 -11.23 -10.21
N LEU A 25 -0.68 -10.82 -9.00
CA LEU A 25 -0.99 -9.51 -8.42
C LEU A 25 0.14 -8.49 -8.62
N LEU A 26 -0.20 -7.31 -9.13
CA LEU A 26 0.63 -6.11 -9.15
C LEU A 26 0.18 -5.12 -8.08
N GLN A 27 1.15 -4.45 -7.43
CA GLN A 27 0.85 -3.32 -6.55
C GLN A 27 1.03 -2.01 -7.33
N LEU A 28 0.01 -1.16 -7.35
CA LEU A 28 0.01 0.13 -8.02
C LEU A 28 -0.04 1.24 -6.97
N ARG A 29 0.93 2.15 -7.01
CA ARG A 29 1.10 3.28 -6.09
C ARG A 29 0.98 4.59 -6.87
N PRO A 30 -0.25 5.08 -7.11
CA PRO A 30 -0.47 6.30 -7.89
C PRO A 30 -0.14 7.58 -7.10
N SER A 31 -0.12 7.50 -5.77
CA SER A 31 0.21 8.60 -4.86
C SER A 31 1.01 8.06 -3.68
N SER A 32 1.90 8.87 -3.14
CA SER A 32 2.54 8.59 -1.84
C SER A 32 1.98 9.44 -0.70
N LEU A 33 1.03 10.34 -0.96
CA LEU A 33 0.44 11.23 0.04
C LEU A 33 -0.41 10.46 1.05
N CYS A 34 -0.59 11.03 2.24
CA CYS A 34 -1.50 10.50 3.27
C CYS A 34 -2.06 11.66 4.09
N PRO A 35 -3.37 11.67 4.41
CA PRO A 35 -3.94 12.71 5.26
C PRO A 35 -3.69 12.43 6.75
N LEU A 36 -3.44 11.16 7.13
CA LEU A 36 -3.28 10.74 8.52
C LEU A 36 -1.82 10.76 8.97
N SER A 37 -1.60 10.67 10.27
CA SER A 37 -0.27 10.57 10.86
C SER A 37 -0.20 9.44 11.90
N CYS A 38 -0.62 8.25 11.49
CA CYS A 38 -0.74 7.09 12.36
C CYS A 38 0.54 6.86 13.17
N ILE A 39 0.41 6.63 14.48
CA ILE A 39 1.55 6.57 15.42
C ILE A 39 2.42 5.33 15.21
N PHE A 40 1.90 4.34 14.49
CA PHE A 40 2.55 3.07 14.15
C PHE A 40 2.85 2.96 12.64
N CYS A 41 2.74 4.06 11.88
CA CYS A 41 2.93 4.05 10.43
C CYS A 41 4.33 3.53 10.05
N SER A 42 4.39 2.46 9.25
CA SER A 42 5.62 1.80 8.81
C SER A 42 6.50 2.69 7.91
N VAL A 43 5.89 3.68 7.26
CA VAL A 43 6.50 4.56 6.25
C VAL A 43 6.50 6.05 6.63
N ASP A 44 6.13 6.38 7.88
CA ASP A 44 6.10 7.76 8.41
C ASP A 44 5.31 8.73 7.52
N ALA A 45 4.19 8.26 6.96
CA ALA A 45 3.37 9.04 6.04
C ALA A 45 2.55 10.16 6.69
N GLY A 46 2.32 11.19 5.90
CA GLY A 46 1.41 12.30 6.20
C GLY A 46 2.03 13.48 6.96
N PRO A 47 1.20 14.41 7.46
CA PRO A 47 1.64 15.76 7.83
C PRO A 47 2.70 15.83 8.93
N LYS A 48 2.75 14.83 9.82
CA LYS A 48 3.74 14.75 10.92
C LYS A 48 4.98 13.93 10.55
N SER A 49 5.24 13.74 9.26
CA SER A 49 6.44 13.05 8.78
C SER A 49 7.71 13.73 9.29
N ARG A 50 8.67 12.92 9.73
CA ARG A 50 10.00 13.36 10.16
C ARG A 50 11.07 13.01 9.13
N PHE A 51 10.86 11.95 8.34
CA PHE A 51 11.86 11.43 7.41
C PHE A 51 11.57 11.69 5.94
N ARG A 52 10.30 11.85 5.56
CA ARG A 52 9.91 12.07 4.16
C ARG A 52 10.26 13.50 3.73
N ARG A 53 10.61 13.64 2.45
CA ARG A 53 10.99 14.89 1.80
C ARG A 53 10.15 15.16 0.56
N THR A 54 10.03 14.16 -0.31
CA THR A 54 9.31 14.28 -1.58
C THR A 54 8.11 13.35 -1.60
N GLU A 55 6.97 13.92 -1.95
CA GLU A 55 5.72 13.21 -2.21
C GLU A 55 5.56 13.05 -3.73
N PHE A 56 5.00 11.93 -4.17
CA PHE A 56 4.88 11.57 -5.58
C PHE A 56 3.42 11.43 -5.96
N ILE A 57 3.09 11.87 -7.16
CA ILE A 57 1.82 11.62 -7.81
C ILE A 57 2.09 11.20 -9.26
N VAL A 58 1.54 10.06 -9.67
CA VAL A 58 1.77 9.49 -11.00
C VAL A 58 0.65 9.93 -11.94
N ASP A 59 1.03 10.33 -13.15
CA ASP A 59 0.07 10.61 -14.19
C ASP A 59 -0.79 9.36 -14.52
N LEU A 60 -2.08 9.57 -14.79
CA LEU A 60 -3.03 8.48 -15.00
C LEU A 60 -2.71 7.70 -16.28
N ASP A 61 -2.55 8.41 -17.40
CA ASP A 61 -2.35 7.79 -18.70
C ASP A 61 -1.02 7.04 -18.72
N TYR A 62 0.00 7.63 -18.11
CA TYR A 62 1.31 7.00 -17.97
C TYR A 62 1.29 5.75 -17.08
N MET A 63 0.53 5.75 -15.97
CA MET A 63 0.31 4.57 -15.15
C MET A 63 -0.36 3.44 -15.97
N LEU A 64 -1.40 3.77 -16.73
CA LEU A 64 -2.14 2.81 -17.55
C LEU A 64 -1.28 2.21 -18.66
N GLU A 65 -0.39 3.00 -19.29
CA GLU A 65 0.57 2.52 -20.28
C GLU A 65 1.48 1.42 -19.68
N TYR A 66 2.09 1.70 -18.53
CA TYR A 66 2.95 0.72 -17.87
C TYR A 66 2.18 -0.53 -17.43
N VAL A 67 0.95 -0.37 -16.93
CA VAL A 67 0.11 -1.52 -16.57
C VAL A 67 -0.13 -2.41 -17.78
N LYS A 68 -0.47 -1.84 -18.95
CA LYS A 68 -0.68 -2.60 -20.19
C LYS A 68 0.59 -3.38 -20.59
N ILE A 69 1.74 -2.71 -20.62
CA ILE A 69 3.04 -3.34 -20.95
C ILE A 69 3.35 -4.50 -20.01
N ILE A 70 3.19 -4.30 -18.69
CA ILE A 70 3.49 -5.34 -17.70
C ILE A 70 2.45 -6.48 -17.78
N ALA A 71 1.18 -6.16 -18.03
CA ALA A 71 0.12 -7.15 -18.13
C ALA A 71 0.32 -8.07 -19.36
N GLU A 72 0.67 -7.48 -20.50
CA GLU A 72 1.10 -8.22 -21.70
C GLU A 72 2.34 -9.05 -21.43
N TYR A 73 3.36 -8.45 -20.80
CA TYR A 73 4.57 -9.16 -20.41
C TYR A 73 4.20 -10.37 -19.56
N LYS A 74 3.38 -10.24 -18.52
CA LYS A 74 3.03 -11.34 -17.60
C LYS A 74 2.19 -12.43 -18.27
N ALA A 75 1.46 -12.11 -19.34
CA ALA A 75 0.75 -13.05 -20.19
C ALA A 75 -0.22 -13.98 -19.41
N VAL A 76 -0.92 -13.42 -18.42
CA VAL A 76 -1.98 -14.11 -17.65
C VAL A 76 -3.34 -13.48 -17.95
N LYS A 77 -4.40 -14.28 -17.85
CA LYS A 77 -5.78 -13.85 -18.15
C LYS A 77 -6.54 -13.30 -16.93
N ASP A 78 -5.96 -13.47 -15.74
CA ASP A 78 -6.54 -13.18 -14.43
C ASP A 78 -5.59 -12.36 -13.55
N LEU A 79 -4.98 -11.34 -14.15
CA LEU A 79 -4.15 -10.38 -13.43
C LEU A 79 -4.99 -9.67 -12.37
N GLN A 80 -4.39 -9.42 -11.22
CA GLN A 80 -4.98 -8.65 -10.14
C GLN A 80 -4.18 -7.37 -9.93
N ILE A 81 -4.90 -6.31 -9.60
CA ILE A 81 -4.33 -5.03 -9.20
C ILE A 81 -4.68 -4.77 -7.74
N HIS A 82 -3.66 -4.43 -6.96
CA HIS A 82 -3.84 -3.87 -5.63
C HIS A 82 -3.34 -2.43 -5.64
N ILE A 83 -4.27 -1.49 -5.56
CA ILE A 83 -3.98 -0.07 -5.42
C ILE A 83 -3.63 0.17 -3.95
N ASP A 84 -2.34 0.25 -3.69
CA ASP A 84 -1.77 0.55 -2.38
C ASP A 84 -1.03 1.89 -2.43
N ALA A 85 -0.50 2.35 -1.30
CA ALA A 85 0.30 3.56 -1.29
C ALA A 85 1.40 3.48 -0.24
N ALA A 86 2.44 4.29 -0.43
CA ALA A 86 3.25 4.71 0.71
C ALA A 86 2.54 5.81 1.52
N GLY A 87 1.23 5.67 1.73
CA GLY A 87 0.31 6.69 2.19
C GLY A 87 -1.14 6.19 2.18
N ASP A 88 -2.09 6.99 1.69
CA ASP A 88 -3.47 6.58 1.46
C ASP A 88 -3.83 6.80 -0.04
N PRO A 89 -4.21 5.74 -0.78
CA PRO A 89 -4.60 5.83 -2.19
C PRO A 89 -5.69 6.85 -2.51
N LEU A 90 -6.61 7.11 -1.57
CA LEU A 90 -7.71 8.07 -1.79
C LEU A 90 -7.23 9.54 -1.84
N THR A 91 -5.95 9.80 -1.60
CA THR A 91 -5.33 11.09 -1.91
C THR A 91 -5.10 11.31 -3.40
N TYR A 92 -5.23 10.27 -4.22
CA TYR A 92 -5.07 10.36 -5.66
C TYR A 92 -6.35 10.93 -6.31
N PRO A 93 -6.27 12.11 -6.97
CA PRO A 93 -7.46 12.81 -7.46
C PRO A 93 -8.18 12.10 -8.61
N ARG A 94 -7.53 11.13 -9.27
CA ARG A 94 -8.08 10.37 -10.40
C ARG A 94 -8.34 8.91 -10.01
N ILE A 95 -8.66 8.64 -8.74
CA ILE A 95 -8.78 7.26 -8.24
C ILE A 95 -9.94 6.49 -8.88
N VAL A 96 -11.09 7.13 -9.08
CA VAL A 96 -12.25 6.53 -9.75
C VAL A 96 -11.91 6.21 -11.21
N ASP A 97 -11.33 7.16 -11.94
CA ASP A 97 -10.91 6.96 -13.33
C ASP A 97 -9.85 5.86 -13.46
N LEU A 98 -8.90 5.79 -12.52
CA LEU A 98 -7.93 4.71 -12.48
C LEU A 98 -8.61 3.34 -12.33
N ILE A 99 -9.56 3.21 -11.40
CA ILE A 99 -10.32 1.97 -11.20
C ILE A 99 -11.09 1.60 -12.49
N PHE A 100 -11.79 2.58 -13.07
CA PHE A 100 -12.56 2.39 -14.30
C PHE A 100 -11.68 1.95 -15.47
N CYS A 101 -10.60 2.67 -15.77
CA CYS A 101 -9.72 2.32 -16.88
C CYS A 101 -9.03 0.97 -16.68
N LEU A 102 -8.75 0.56 -15.43
CA LEU A 102 -8.22 -0.76 -15.12
C LEU A 102 -9.27 -1.86 -15.30
N SER A 103 -10.54 -1.61 -14.97
CA SER A 103 -11.61 -2.61 -15.07
C SER A 103 -11.96 -2.92 -16.53
N GLU A 104 -11.75 -1.96 -17.43
CA GLU A 104 -11.89 -2.14 -18.88
C GLU A 104 -10.81 -3.04 -19.51
N LEU A 105 -9.69 -3.28 -18.81
CA LEU A 105 -8.65 -4.18 -19.30
C LEU A 105 -9.07 -5.64 -19.09
N LYS A 106 -9.41 -6.32 -20.19
CA LYS A 106 -9.98 -7.69 -20.20
C LYS A 106 -9.23 -8.74 -19.38
N ASN A 107 -7.92 -8.60 -19.20
CA ASN A 107 -7.08 -9.52 -18.44
C ASN A 107 -6.93 -9.16 -16.95
N ILE A 108 -7.45 -8.03 -16.51
CA ILE A 108 -7.56 -7.66 -15.09
C ILE A 108 -8.90 -8.18 -14.56
N LYS A 109 -8.86 -8.97 -13.48
CA LYS A 109 -10.05 -9.63 -12.92
C LYS A 109 -10.38 -9.23 -11.50
N VAL A 110 -9.43 -8.64 -10.80
CA VAL A 110 -9.61 -8.15 -9.42
C VAL A 110 -8.88 -6.84 -9.30
N ILE A 111 -9.61 -5.80 -8.89
CA ILE A 111 -9.05 -4.52 -8.47
C ILE A 111 -9.37 -4.37 -7.00
N SER A 112 -8.35 -4.19 -6.18
CA SER A 112 -8.51 -3.95 -4.74
C SER A 112 -7.82 -2.68 -4.33
N LEU A 113 -8.36 -1.98 -3.34
CA LEU A 113 -7.82 -0.72 -2.83
C LEU A 113 -7.73 -0.77 -1.32
N GLU A 114 -6.66 -0.24 -0.73
CA GLU A 114 -6.57 -0.05 0.72
C GLU A 114 -6.84 1.40 1.12
N THR A 115 -7.45 1.62 2.28
CA THR A 115 -7.61 2.96 2.87
C THR A 115 -7.84 2.86 4.37
N HIS A 116 -7.56 3.94 5.10
CA HIS A 116 -8.00 4.10 6.49
C HIS A 116 -9.41 4.71 6.58
N GLY A 117 -10.05 5.00 5.45
CA GLY A 117 -11.42 5.51 5.39
C GLY A 117 -11.58 7.00 5.65
N ALA A 118 -10.49 7.71 5.97
CA ALA A 118 -10.51 9.13 6.35
C ALA A 118 -11.02 10.08 5.25
N LEU A 119 -10.95 9.66 3.98
CA LEU A 119 -11.39 10.44 2.82
C LEU A 119 -12.65 9.86 2.17
N LEU A 120 -13.22 8.79 2.73
CA LEU A 120 -14.43 8.19 2.20
C LEU A 120 -15.64 9.10 2.40
N ASN A 121 -16.57 8.98 1.47
CA ASN A 121 -17.93 9.48 1.55
C ASN A 121 -18.81 8.58 0.68
N TYR A 122 -20.14 8.64 0.86
CA TYR A 122 -21.07 7.77 0.15
C TYR A 122 -20.94 7.87 -1.38
N LYS A 123 -20.86 9.09 -1.91
CA LYS A 123 -20.67 9.32 -3.36
C LYS A 123 -19.41 8.64 -3.90
N LEU A 124 -18.27 8.79 -3.22
CA LEU A 124 -17.03 8.16 -3.64
C LEU A 124 -17.09 6.63 -3.56
N LEU A 125 -17.80 6.08 -2.58
CA LEU A 125 -18.02 4.63 -2.47
C LEU A 125 -18.84 4.11 -3.65
N ASP A 126 -19.94 4.78 -3.98
CA ASP A 126 -20.79 4.43 -5.13
C ASP A 126 -20.01 4.53 -6.44
N GLU A 127 -19.29 5.64 -6.66
CA GLU A 127 -18.45 5.85 -7.85
C GLU A 127 -17.36 4.76 -8.01
N MET A 128 -16.72 4.34 -6.91
CA MET A 128 -15.73 3.25 -6.97
C MET A 128 -16.39 1.89 -7.22
N ASP A 129 -17.58 1.62 -6.69
CA ASP A 129 -18.35 0.39 -6.95
C ASP A 129 -18.72 0.29 -8.44
N GLU A 130 -19.27 1.36 -8.98
CA GLU A 130 -19.67 1.48 -10.38
C GLU A 130 -18.48 1.40 -11.33
N ALA A 131 -17.34 1.99 -10.96
CA ALA A 131 -16.09 1.89 -11.72
C ALA A 131 -15.52 0.46 -11.77
N GLY A 132 -16.01 -0.45 -10.93
CA GLY A 132 -15.61 -1.87 -10.93
C GLY A 132 -14.57 -2.23 -9.88
N LEU A 133 -14.47 -1.47 -8.78
CA LEU A 133 -13.66 -1.88 -7.63
C LEU A 133 -14.17 -3.21 -7.09
N SER A 134 -13.30 -4.22 -7.02
CA SER A 134 -13.71 -5.56 -6.60
C SER A 134 -13.70 -5.72 -5.09
N ARG A 135 -12.73 -5.08 -4.39
CA ARG A 135 -12.60 -5.17 -2.94
C ARG A 135 -11.99 -3.92 -2.32
N LEU A 136 -12.61 -3.41 -1.26
CA LEU A 136 -12.01 -2.42 -0.38
C LEU A 136 -11.40 -3.08 0.86
N ASN A 137 -10.12 -2.82 1.12
CA ASN A 137 -9.43 -3.18 2.35
C ASN A 137 -9.46 -1.97 3.29
N LEU A 138 -10.36 -1.98 4.28
CA LEU A 138 -10.59 -0.87 5.19
C LEU A 138 -9.86 -1.08 6.52
N SER A 139 -8.97 -0.16 6.88
CA SER A 139 -8.24 -0.22 8.16
C SER A 139 -9.10 0.34 9.29
N ILE A 140 -9.54 -0.53 10.20
CA ILE A 140 -10.28 -0.18 11.42
C ILE A 140 -9.53 -0.79 12.59
N ASP A 141 -8.62 -0.03 13.21
CA ASP A 141 -7.71 -0.57 14.22
C ASP A 141 -8.33 -0.68 15.63
N THR A 142 -9.48 -0.06 15.85
CA THR A 142 -10.20 -0.04 17.14
C THR A 142 -11.67 0.30 16.92
N LEU A 143 -12.53 -0.07 17.86
CA LEU A 143 -13.93 0.38 17.91
C LEU A 143 -14.15 1.51 18.92
N ASP A 144 -13.08 2.06 19.52
CA ASP A 144 -13.12 3.21 20.41
C ASP A 144 -12.75 4.51 19.64
N PRO A 145 -13.64 5.51 19.57
CA PRO A 145 -13.39 6.75 18.84
C PRO A 145 -12.19 7.57 19.34
N GLN A 146 -11.91 7.57 20.64
CA GLN A 146 -10.76 8.28 21.21
C GLN A 146 -9.46 7.55 20.90
N LEU A 147 -9.46 6.22 21.02
CA LEU A 147 -8.32 5.40 20.64
C LEU A 147 -8.05 5.54 19.13
N ALA A 148 -9.07 5.62 18.29
CA ALA A 148 -8.92 5.80 16.85
C ALA A 148 -8.24 7.14 16.50
N LYS A 149 -8.62 8.23 17.18
CA LYS A 149 -7.95 9.54 17.04
C LYS A 149 -6.50 9.50 17.50
N TYR A 150 -6.21 8.77 18.58
CA TYR A 150 -4.85 8.54 19.05
C TYR A 150 -4.02 7.73 18.04
N LEU A 151 -4.54 6.59 17.60
CA LEU A 151 -3.90 5.66 16.68
C LEU A 151 -3.61 6.30 15.32
N SER A 152 -4.58 7.01 14.74
CA SER A 152 -4.43 7.76 13.48
C SER A 152 -3.54 8.99 13.60
N GLY A 153 -3.24 9.44 14.82
CA GLY A 153 -2.48 10.66 15.08
C GLY A 153 -3.20 11.95 14.66
N SER A 154 -4.51 11.88 14.44
CA SER A 154 -5.36 12.94 13.88
C SER A 154 -6.61 13.15 14.73
N LYS A 155 -6.74 14.34 15.35
CA LYS A 155 -7.90 14.68 16.21
C LYS A 155 -9.24 14.72 15.47
N TRP A 156 -9.19 14.95 14.16
CA TRP A 156 -10.34 15.05 13.27
C TRP A 156 -10.81 13.70 12.71
N PHE A 157 -10.07 12.61 12.95
CA PHE A 157 -10.47 11.29 12.45
C PHE A 157 -11.80 10.85 13.07
N ASP A 158 -12.76 10.48 12.22
CA ASP A 158 -14.13 10.16 12.59
C ASP A 158 -14.40 8.67 12.42
N LEU A 159 -14.10 7.90 13.47
CA LEU A 159 -14.35 6.46 13.48
C LEU A 159 -15.84 6.11 13.28
N PRO A 160 -16.82 6.72 14.00
CA PRO A 160 -18.23 6.46 13.77
C PRO A 160 -18.60 6.52 12.28
N LYS A 161 -18.11 7.54 11.57
CA LYS A 161 -18.37 7.67 10.13
C LYS A 161 -17.74 6.55 9.29
N VAL A 162 -16.53 6.12 9.63
CA VAL A 162 -15.87 4.98 8.97
C VAL A 162 -16.62 3.67 9.22
N LEU A 163 -17.23 3.49 10.40
CA LEU A 163 -18.06 2.32 10.70
C LEU A 163 -19.37 2.33 9.89
N GLU A 164 -20.02 3.50 9.73
CA GLU A 164 -21.18 3.64 8.83
C GLU A 164 -20.82 3.26 7.39
N PHE A 165 -19.65 3.69 6.90
CA PHE A 165 -19.19 3.31 5.56
C PHE A 165 -18.94 1.81 5.44
N ALA A 166 -18.37 1.16 6.46
CA ALA A 166 -18.16 -0.28 6.47
C ALA A 166 -19.49 -1.04 6.36
N GLU A 167 -20.50 -0.64 7.15
CA GLU A 167 -21.86 -1.19 7.08
C GLU A 167 -22.48 -0.97 5.69
N TYR A 168 -22.40 0.27 5.18
CA TYR A 168 -22.93 0.61 3.86
C TYR A 168 -22.33 -0.24 2.73
N ILE A 169 -21.01 -0.42 2.70
CA ILE A 169 -20.33 -1.25 1.68
C ILE A 169 -20.82 -2.70 1.77
N ALA A 170 -20.85 -3.26 2.97
CA ALA A 170 -21.20 -4.65 3.17
C ALA A 170 -22.66 -4.93 2.77
N GLU A 171 -23.58 -4.01 3.05
CA GLU A 171 -25.02 -4.19 2.80
C GLU A 171 -25.45 -3.78 1.39
N ASN A 172 -24.89 -2.69 0.83
CA ASN A 172 -25.49 -2.02 -0.34
C ASN A 172 -24.64 -2.09 -1.62
N LEU A 173 -23.34 -2.39 -1.53
CA LEU A 173 -22.43 -2.34 -2.68
C LEU A 173 -22.06 -3.72 -3.21
N LYS A 174 -21.66 -3.78 -4.49
CA LYS A 174 -21.22 -5.03 -5.14
C LYS A 174 -19.80 -5.40 -4.73
N MET A 175 -18.95 -4.41 -4.50
CA MET A 175 -17.59 -4.58 -4.03
C MET A 175 -17.58 -5.32 -2.69
N ASP A 176 -16.55 -6.12 -2.49
CA ASP A 176 -16.36 -6.81 -1.22
C ASP A 176 -15.63 -5.93 -0.20
N LEU A 177 -15.80 -6.23 1.08
CA LEU A 177 -15.17 -5.53 2.19
C LEU A 177 -14.26 -6.49 2.97
N LEU A 178 -13.01 -6.10 3.15
CA LEU A 178 -12.08 -6.72 4.09
C LEU A 178 -11.68 -5.70 5.16
N ILE A 179 -11.89 -6.05 6.42
CA ILE A 179 -11.47 -5.21 7.56
C ILE A 179 -10.04 -5.60 7.96
N ALA A 180 -9.11 -4.64 7.91
CA ALA A 180 -7.66 -4.88 7.96
C ALA A 180 -6.96 -4.21 9.16
N PRO A 181 -7.32 -4.51 10.42
CA PRO A 181 -6.74 -3.85 11.58
C PRO A 181 -5.25 -4.18 11.74
N VAL A 182 -4.48 -3.23 12.22
CA VAL A 182 -3.14 -3.45 12.77
C VAL A 182 -3.25 -3.74 14.26
N TRP A 183 -2.81 -4.93 14.65
CA TRP A 183 -2.75 -5.33 16.05
C TRP A 183 -1.47 -4.81 16.70
N ILE A 184 -1.64 -3.84 17.60
CA ILE A 184 -0.61 -3.12 18.34
C ILE A 184 -0.61 -3.63 19.80
N PRO A 185 0.39 -4.45 20.18
CA PRO A 185 0.41 -5.10 21.49
C PRO A 185 0.36 -4.10 22.65
N GLY A 186 -0.53 -4.34 23.61
CA GLY A 186 -0.74 -3.49 24.78
C GLY A 186 -1.53 -2.20 24.52
N VAL A 187 -2.01 -1.99 23.30
CA VAL A 187 -2.74 -0.77 22.92
C VAL A 187 -4.18 -1.08 22.51
N ASN A 188 -4.38 -2.03 21.58
CA ASN A 188 -5.70 -2.39 21.05
C ASN A 188 -5.95 -3.91 21.09
N ASP A 189 -5.35 -4.61 22.07
CA ASP A 189 -5.48 -6.07 22.20
C ASP A 189 -6.95 -6.52 22.32
N GLU A 190 -7.73 -5.80 23.11
CA GLU A 190 -9.14 -6.09 23.38
C GLU A 190 -10.06 -5.76 22.19
N ASP A 191 -9.61 -4.89 21.28
CA ASP A 191 -10.36 -4.54 20.08
C ASP A 191 -10.36 -5.68 19.06
N MET A 192 -9.31 -6.51 18.96
CA MET A 192 -9.24 -7.53 17.92
C MET A 192 -10.44 -8.50 17.95
N PRO A 193 -10.81 -9.10 19.10
CA PRO A 193 -12.07 -9.86 19.22
C PRO A 193 -13.34 -9.06 18.88
N ARG A 194 -13.40 -7.78 19.24
CA ARG A 194 -14.57 -6.91 18.99
C ARG A 194 -14.72 -6.61 17.50
N ILE A 195 -13.62 -6.32 16.81
CA ILE A 195 -13.55 -6.11 15.36
C ILE A 195 -13.92 -7.38 14.61
N ILE A 196 -13.48 -8.56 15.07
CA ILE A 196 -13.91 -9.84 14.47
C ILE A 196 -15.43 -9.98 14.54
N LYS A 197 -16.04 -9.71 15.70
CA LYS A 197 -17.50 -9.76 15.86
C LYS A 197 -18.20 -8.73 14.98
N PHE A 198 -17.66 -7.51 14.91
CA PHE A 198 -18.19 -6.44 14.06
C PHE A 198 -18.17 -6.83 12.58
N ALA A 199 -17.03 -7.28 12.05
CA ALA A 199 -16.90 -7.71 10.66
C ALA A 199 -17.91 -8.80 10.28
N LYS A 200 -18.13 -9.77 11.18
CA LYS A 200 -19.16 -10.80 11.01
C LYS A 200 -20.57 -10.23 11.05
N LYS A 201 -20.86 -9.33 12.00
CA LYS A 201 -22.18 -8.72 12.19
C LYS A 201 -22.66 -8.01 10.93
N ILE A 202 -21.76 -7.25 10.29
CA ILE A 202 -22.10 -6.44 9.11
C ILE A 202 -22.07 -7.25 7.80
N GLY A 203 -21.62 -8.52 7.84
CA GLY A 203 -21.52 -9.34 6.64
C GLY A 203 -20.34 -8.99 5.72
N ALA A 204 -19.22 -8.49 6.28
CA ALA A 204 -17.98 -8.31 5.52
C ALA A 204 -17.51 -9.66 4.94
N GLY A 205 -16.76 -9.64 3.84
CA GLY A 205 -16.19 -10.84 3.20
C GLY A 205 -17.22 -11.72 2.49
N LYS A 206 -17.81 -11.22 1.40
CA LYS A 206 -18.75 -11.94 0.52
C LYS A 206 -18.04 -12.99 -0.34
N LYS A 207 -16.90 -12.62 -0.92
CA LYS A 207 -16.11 -13.43 -1.86
C LYS A 207 -14.72 -13.74 -1.31
N TRP A 208 -14.13 -12.79 -0.59
CA TRP A 208 -12.83 -12.92 0.06
C TRP A 208 -12.99 -13.00 1.58
N PRO A 209 -11.93 -13.41 2.32
CA PRO A 209 -11.98 -13.40 3.76
C PRO A 209 -12.36 -12.02 4.33
N PRO A 210 -13.20 -11.96 5.37
CA PRO A 210 -13.74 -10.71 5.91
C PRO A 210 -12.71 -9.88 6.68
N LEU A 211 -11.64 -10.52 7.17
CA LEU A 211 -10.62 -9.88 7.98
C LEU A 211 -9.21 -10.23 7.53
N GLY A 212 -8.34 -9.24 7.58
CA GLY A 212 -6.89 -9.39 7.49
C GLY A 212 -6.19 -8.69 8.62
N ILE A 213 -6.21 -9.29 9.82
CA ILE A 213 -5.49 -8.75 10.99
C ILE A 213 -4.00 -8.73 10.66
N GLN A 214 -3.36 -7.58 10.85
CA GLN A 214 -1.96 -7.33 10.56
C GLN A 214 -1.15 -7.29 11.85
N LYS A 215 0.04 -7.88 11.85
CA LYS A 215 0.94 -7.79 12.99
C LYS A 215 1.68 -6.44 12.95
N TYR A 216 1.66 -5.69 14.05
CA TYR A 216 2.56 -4.54 14.18
C TYR A 216 4.03 -4.97 14.04
N GLU A 217 4.77 -4.22 13.22
CA GLU A 217 6.17 -4.38 12.91
C GLU A 217 6.91 -3.06 13.08
N VAL A 218 8.17 -3.12 13.52
CA VAL A 218 9.01 -1.94 13.69
C VAL A 218 9.82 -1.70 12.44
N HIS A 219 9.65 -0.53 11.83
CA HIS A 219 10.40 -0.12 10.65
C HIS A 219 11.44 0.96 11.00
N ARG A 220 12.59 0.96 10.29
CA ARG A 220 13.69 1.90 10.53
C ARG A 220 13.23 3.36 10.47
N TYR A 221 12.49 3.71 9.43
CA TYR A 221 11.95 5.05 9.18
C TYR A 221 10.48 5.18 9.59
N GLY A 222 9.88 4.17 10.22
CA GLY A 222 8.50 4.22 10.68
C GLY A 222 8.34 4.92 12.04
N ARG A 223 7.10 5.28 12.38
CA ARG A 223 6.74 5.75 13.72
C ARG A 223 6.57 4.56 14.66
N LYS A 224 6.98 4.77 15.91
CA LYS A 224 7.07 3.72 16.93
C LYS A 224 6.33 4.22 18.17
N PRO A 225 5.13 3.69 18.49
CA PRO A 225 4.44 4.06 19.72
C PRO A 225 5.30 3.72 20.94
N LYS A 226 5.32 4.62 21.92
CA LYS A 226 6.14 4.49 23.12
C LYS A 226 5.70 3.28 23.93
N GLY A 227 6.66 2.47 24.40
CA GLY A 227 6.39 1.31 25.25
C GLY A 227 5.88 0.06 24.52
N VAL A 228 5.62 0.14 23.21
CA VAL A 228 5.11 -1.01 22.44
C VAL A 228 6.27 -1.85 21.91
N LYS A 229 6.23 -3.16 22.18
CA LYS A 229 7.14 -4.15 21.59
C LYS A 229 6.36 -5.03 20.60
N PRO A 230 6.86 -5.26 19.38
CA PRO A 230 6.20 -6.15 18.44
C PRO A 230 6.17 -7.58 19.00
N MET A 231 5.05 -8.27 18.82
CA MET A 231 4.95 -9.69 19.18
C MET A 231 5.67 -10.58 18.16
N THR A 232 6.00 -11.80 18.57
CA THR A 232 6.56 -12.81 17.68
C THR A 232 5.50 -13.31 16.70
N TRP A 233 5.92 -13.73 15.50
CA TRP A 233 5.03 -14.35 14.52
C TRP A 233 4.37 -15.63 15.06
N TYR A 234 5.07 -16.40 15.89
CA TYR A 234 4.50 -17.58 16.56
C TYR A 234 3.29 -17.21 17.42
N LYS A 235 3.45 -16.24 18.34
CA LYS A 235 2.35 -15.78 19.22
C LYS A 235 1.19 -15.20 18.41
N PHE A 236 1.50 -14.43 17.38
CA PHE A 236 0.51 -13.83 16.48
C PHE A 236 -0.36 -14.91 15.81
N TYR A 237 0.25 -15.83 15.06
CA TYR A 237 -0.50 -16.88 14.36
C TYR A 237 -1.16 -17.87 15.31
N GLN A 238 -0.54 -18.19 16.46
CA GLN A 238 -1.17 -19.03 17.47
C GLN A 238 -2.47 -18.40 17.98
N THR A 239 -2.48 -17.07 18.18
CA THR A 239 -3.69 -16.36 18.65
C THR A 239 -4.73 -16.26 17.55
N LEU A 240 -4.34 -15.95 16.31
CA LEU A 240 -5.26 -15.96 15.17
C LEU A 240 -5.93 -17.33 14.99
N LYS A 241 -5.20 -18.45 15.12
CA LYS A 241 -5.77 -19.80 15.06
C LYS A 241 -6.80 -20.06 16.17
N LYS A 242 -6.57 -19.53 17.37
CA LYS A 242 -7.52 -19.66 18.49
C LYS A 242 -8.82 -18.89 18.18
N TRP A 243 -8.69 -17.65 17.71
CA TRP A 243 -9.85 -16.82 17.34
C TRP A 243 -10.57 -17.34 16.10
N GLU A 244 -9.85 -17.87 15.10
CA GLU A 244 -10.44 -18.47 13.90
C GLU A 244 -11.40 -19.61 14.27
N LYS A 245 -11.01 -20.47 15.22
CA LYS A 245 -11.88 -21.52 15.79
C LYS A 245 -13.01 -20.94 16.63
N ALA A 246 -12.71 -20.04 17.56
CA ALA A 246 -13.69 -19.50 18.51
C ALA A 246 -14.81 -18.69 17.83
N TYR A 247 -14.47 -17.96 16.77
CA TYR A 247 -15.40 -17.12 16.03
C TYR A 247 -15.89 -17.76 14.73
N ASN A 248 -15.42 -18.96 14.37
CA ASN A 248 -15.73 -19.64 13.12
C ASN A 248 -15.60 -18.71 11.90
N VAL A 249 -14.41 -18.13 11.73
CA VAL A 249 -14.11 -17.18 10.65
C VAL A 249 -12.63 -17.24 10.28
N LYS A 250 -12.33 -17.19 8.98
CA LYS A 250 -10.95 -17.24 8.48
C LYS A 250 -10.15 -16.02 8.93
N LEU A 251 -9.05 -16.23 9.65
CA LEU A 251 -8.12 -15.19 10.12
C LEU A 251 -6.66 -15.47 9.74
N VAL A 252 -6.27 -16.73 9.59
CA VAL A 252 -4.93 -17.10 9.09
C VAL A 252 -4.96 -17.13 7.57
N LEU A 253 -4.68 -15.96 6.98
CA LEU A 253 -4.72 -15.75 5.55
C LEU A 253 -3.49 -16.29 4.82
N ASN A 254 -3.69 -16.72 3.58
CA ASN A 254 -2.64 -17.04 2.63
C ASN A 254 -3.00 -16.52 1.23
N PRO A 255 -2.02 -16.38 0.30
CA PRO A 255 -2.29 -15.82 -1.03
C PRO A 255 -3.42 -16.50 -1.82
N ARG A 256 -3.64 -17.81 -1.63
CA ARG A 256 -4.68 -18.54 -2.36
C ARG A 256 -6.09 -18.15 -1.92
N ASP A 257 -6.26 -17.67 -0.69
CA ASP A 257 -7.55 -17.14 -0.21
C ASP A 257 -8.01 -15.93 -1.04
N PHE A 258 -7.08 -15.32 -1.81
CA PHE A 258 -7.32 -14.21 -2.72
C PHE A 258 -7.19 -14.58 -4.20
N GLY A 259 -6.98 -15.86 -4.53
CA GLY A 259 -6.66 -16.29 -5.90
C GLY A 259 -5.30 -15.81 -6.38
N ILE A 260 -4.37 -15.51 -5.46
CA ILE A 260 -3.02 -15.08 -5.80
C ILE A 260 -2.10 -16.29 -5.91
N TYR A 261 -1.39 -16.39 -7.04
CA TYR A 261 -0.43 -17.45 -7.32
C TYR A 261 0.83 -16.90 -8.01
N LYS A 262 1.89 -17.70 -8.01
CA LYS A 262 3.17 -17.31 -8.61
C LYS A 262 3.06 -17.32 -10.13
N VAL A 263 3.63 -16.29 -10.76
CA VAL A 263 3.77 -16.17 -12.22
C VAL A 263 5.15 -15.59 -12.52
N LYS A 264 5.53 -15.47 -13.80
CA LYS A 264 6.83 -14.91 -14.16
C LYS A 264 7.00 -13.48 -13.59
N PRO A 265 8.10 -13.22 -12.85
CA PRO A 265 8.43 -11.89 -12.36
C PRO A 265 9.07 -11.05 -13.46
N LEU A 266 8.93 -9.73 -13.37
CA LEU A 266 9.74 -8.80 -14.16
C LEU A 266 11.24 -9.06 -13.91
N PRO A 267 12.08 -9.05 -14.96
CA PRO A 267 13.49 -9.35 -14.83
C PRO A 267 14.21 -8.27 -14.02
N LEU A 268 15.16 -8.69 -13.19
CA LEU A 268 16.04 -7.75 -12.50
C LEU A 268 17.06 -7.17 -13.48
N ILE A 269 17.08 -5.84 -13.62
CA ILE A 269 18.02 -5.12 -14.49
C ILE A 269 19.39 -4.94 -13.84
N PHE A 270 19.44 -4.78 -12.51
CA PHE A 270 20.68 -4.61 -11.75
C PHE A 270 20.92 -5.71 -10.72
N LYS A 271 22.20 -6.07 -10.54
CA LYS A 271 22.69 -6.99 -9.51
C LYS A 271 23.17 -6.22 -8.29
N LYS A 272 23.06 -6.81 -7.10
CA LYS A 272 23.71 -6.27 -5.89
C LYS A 272 25.23 -6.26 -6.09
N GLY A 273 25.90 -5.17 -5.69
CA GLY A 273 27.32 -4.90 -5.90
C GLY A 273 27.65 -4.33 -7.29
N GLN A 274 26.67 -4.24 -8.20
CA GLN A 274 26.91 -3.66 -9.52
C GLN A 274 27.08 -2.14 -9.42
N LYS A 275 28.15 -1.62 -10.01
CA LYS A 275 28.33 -0.18 -10.24
C LYS A 275 27.64 0.23 -11.53
N ILE A 276 26.79 1.24 -11.45
CA ILE A 276 26.03 1.77 -12.58
C ILE A 276 26.24 3.28 -12.70
N SER A 277 25.85 3.83 -13.85
CA SER A 277 25.69 5.28 -14.02
C SER A 277 24.21 5.60 -14.02
N ALA A 278 23.78 6.46 -13.09
CA ALA A 278 22.38 6.88 -12.97
C ALA A 278 22.27 8.39 -13.19
N LYS A 279 21.29 8.82 -13.99
CA LYS A 279 20.93 10.23 -14.17
C LYS A 279 20.12 10.67 -12.96
N VAL A 280 20.60 11.67 -12.22
CA VAL A 280 19.88 12.23 -11.06
C VAL A 280 18.71 13.06 -11.58
N ILE A 281 17.50 12.78 -11.08
CA ILE A 281 16.28 13.50 -11.49
C ILE A 281 15.69 14.37 -10.38
N GLY A 282 16.21 14.28 -9.16
CA GLY A 282 15.79 15.15 -8.07
C GLY A 282 15.93 14.51 -6.70
N TRP A 283 15.25 15.11 -5.73
CA TRP A 283 15.15 14.58 -4.38
C TRP A 283 14.34 13.27 -4.35
N GLY A 284 14.86 12.29 -3.62
CA GLY A 284 14.17 11.03 -3.35
C GLY A 284 13.08 11.20 -2.29
N TRP A 285 12.52 10.07 -1.87
CA TRP A 285 11.42 10.01 -0.93
C TRP A 285 11.82 10.50 0.46
N HIS A 286 13.02 10.16 0.92
CA HIS A 286 13.54 10.56 2.23
C HIS A 286 14.51 11.75 2.17
N LYS A 287 14.72 12.43 3.31
CA LYS A 287 15.57 13.63 3.42
C LYS A 287 17.01 13.49 2.91
N ASN A 288 17.61 12.31 3.01
CA ASN A 288 19.00 12.00 2.61
C ASN A 288 19.03 11.03 1.41
N GLU A 289 18.07 11.17 0.51
CA GLU A 289 17.89 10.32 -0.65
C GLU A 289 17.81 11.19 -1.90
N TRP A 290 18.52 10.80 -2.96
CA TRP A 290 18.32 11.30 -4.30
C TRP A 290 17.63 10.23 -5.15
N LEU A 291 16.90 10.69 -6.16
CA LEU A 291 16.25 9.82 -7.14
C LEU A 291 17.11 9.76 -8.40
N GLY A 292 17.53 8.56 -8.78
CA GLY A 292 18.29 8.31 -10.00
C GLY A 292 17.52 7.45 -11.00
N VAL A 293 17.76 7.66 -12.29
CA VAL A 293 17.21 6.86 -13.39
C VAL A 293 18.35 6.17 -14.13
N ALA A 294 18.21 4.86 -14.37
CA ALA A 294 19.13 4.09 -15.19
C ALA A 294 18.42 2.89 -15.82
N LYS A 295 18.62 2.65 -17.13
CA LYS A 295 18.05 1.51 -17.87
C LYS A 295 16.56 1.28 -17.58
N ASP A 296 15.77 2.33 -17.70
CA ASP A 296 14.32 2.29 -17.45
C ASP A 296 13.96 1.81 -16.02
N ARG A 297 14.82 2.10 -15.04
CA ARG A 297 14.56 1.84 -13.62
C ARG A 297 14.89 3.04 -12.77
N ILE A 298 14.10 3.21 -11.72
CA ILE A 298 14.41 4.11 -10.62
C ILE A 298 15.38 3.44 -9.65
N VAL A 299 16.31 4.24 -9.13
CA VAL A 299 17.24 3.86 -8.07
C VAL A 299 17.17 4.91 -6.97
N ALA A 300 16.83 4.48 -5.75
CA ALA A 300 16.94 5.32 -4.56
C ALA A 300 18.41 5.39 -4.14
N ILE A 301 19.03 6.57 -4.25
CA ILE A 301 20.44 6.79 -3.91
C ILE A 301 20.51 7.32 -2.47
N ILE A 302 20.94 6.49 -1.53
CA ILE A 302 20.91 6.76 -0.09
C ILE A 302 22.23 7.39 0.36
N GLY A 303 22.15 8.31 1.33
CA GLY A 303 23.31 8.91 1.98
C GLY A 303 23.89 10.09 1.22
N ALA A 304 23.20 10.54 0.17
CA ALA A 304 23.58 11.73 -0.57
C ALA A 304 23.34 12.99 0.28
N LYS A 305 24.32 13.90 0.28
CA LYS A 305 24.31 15.16 1.04
C LYS A 305 24.31 16.33 0.07
N GLY A 306 23.66 17.43 0.46
CA GLY A 306 23.54 18.61 -0.39
C GLY A 306 22.50 18.43 -1.49
N GLU A 307 22.31 19.49 -2.26
CA GLU A 307 21.31 19.53 -3.34
C GLU A 307 21.65 18.51 -4.45
N PRO A 308 20.67 17.74 -4.95
CA PRO A 308 20.89 16.81 -6.05
C PRO A 308 21.38 17.58 -7.27
N PRO A 309 22.49 17.15 -7.90
CA PRO A 309 22.92 17.71 -9.17
C PRO A 309 22.00 17.19 -10.30
N VAL A 310 20.78 17.71 -10.37
CA VAL A 310 19.74 17.28 -11.32
C VAL A 310 20.26 17.32 -12.76
N GLY A 311 19.97 16.27 -13.53
CA GLY A 311 20.46 16.09 -14.89
C GLY A 311 21.84 15.44 -14.99
N SER A 312 22.66 15.51 -13.94
CA SER A 312 23.98 14.88 -13.95
C SER A 312 23.92 13.36 -13.86
N LYS A 313 24.98 12.70 -14.33
CA LYS A 313 25.17 11.26 -14.16
C LYS A 313 26.13 11.01 -13.01
N VAL A 314 25.70 10.20 -12.04
CA VAL A 314 26.52 9.79 -10.89
C VAL A 314 26.81 8.30 -10.93
N LYS A 315 27.95 7.89 -10.37
CA LYS A 315 28.30 6.47 -10.18
C LYS A 315 27.64 5.98 -8.90
N VAL A 316 26.89 4.89 -9.02
CA VAL A 316 26.10 4.31 -7.93
C VAL A 316 26.40 2.83 -7.82
N GLU A 317 26.71 2.35 -6.62
CA GLU A 317 26.77 0.92 -6.33
C GLU A 317 25.41 0.44 -5.80
N ILE A 318 24.85 -0.59 -6.43
CA ILE A 318 23.55 -1.16 -6.03
C ILE A 318 23.71 -2.02 -4.77
N VAL A 319 23.10 -1.61 -3.67
CA VAL A 319 23.14 -2.33 -2.39
C VAL A 319 21.90 -3.21 -2.15
N ARG A 320 20.81 -2.95 -2.88
CA ARG A 320 19.57 -3.75 -2.83
C ARG A 320 18.88 -3.77 -4.20
N ASN A 321 18.30 -4.91 -4.58
CA ASN A 321 17.62 -5.12 -5.87
C ASN A 321 16.39 -6.06 -5.78
N LYS A 322 15.71 -6.10 -4.63
CA LYS A 322 14.61 -7.07 -4.40
C LYS A 322 13.32 -6.59 -5.06
N ASN A 323 12.66 -7.45 -5.84
CA ASN A 323 11.37 -7.17 -6.50
C ASN A 323 11.42 -5.93 -7.41
N ASN A 324 12.52 -5.76 -8.16
CA ASN A 324 12.80 -4.55 -8.94
C ASN A 324 12.83 -3.25 -8.11
N ILE A 325 12.94 -3.31 -6.77
CA ILE A 325 13.19 -2.12 -5.94
C ILE A 325 14.70 -1.99 -5.77
N TYR A 326 15.25 -0.90 -6.30
CA TYR A 326 16.68 -0.64 -6.31
C TYR A 326 17.05 0.44 -5.30
N VAL A 327 18.03 0.10 -4.46
CA VAL A 327 18.69 1.04 -3.55
C VAL A 327 20.16 1.01 -3.87
N GLY A 328 20.76 2.18 -4.04
CA GLY A 328 22.17 2.34 -4.26
C GLY A 328 22.79 3.37 -3.32
N VAL A 329 24.11 3.39 -3.30
CA VAL A 329 24.92 4.41 -2.62
C VAL A 329 25.90 5.01 -3.62
N LEU A 330 26.33 6.26 -3.40
CA LEU A 330 27.40 6.85 -4.20
C LEU A 330 28.65 5.97 -4.07
N GLY A 331 29.22 5.57 -5.21
CA GLY A 331 30.21 4.50 -5.31
C GLY A 331 31.63 4.94 -5.64
#